data_AF-A0A3B0RAH3-F1
#
_entry.id   AF-A0A3B0RAH3-F1
#
_cell.length_a   1.000
_cell.length_b   1.000
_cell.length_c   1.000
_cell.angle_alpha   90.00
_cell.angle_beta   90.00
_cell.angle_gamma   90.00
#
_symmetry.space_group_name_H-M   'P 1'
#
loop_
_entity.id
_entity.type
_entity.pdbx_description
1 polymer ?
#
loop_
_entity_poly.entity_id
_entity_poly.type
_entity_poly.pdbx_seq_one_letter_code
_entity_poly.pdbx_strand_id
1 'polypeptide(L)' 'WGLPDPAAVTGSKTKIATAFEQTYAQLQDRIYAMLELDLAQMSAAQITSALQQIGQMDGAA' A
#
# COMPACT_ATOMS: atom_id res chain seq x y z
N TRP A 1 4.57 2.70 3.89
CA TRP A 1 3.36 2.04 4.41
C TRP A 1 3.59 0.56 4.79
N GLY A 2 4.80 0.15 5.20
CA GLY A 2 5.03 -1.25 5.62
C GLY A 2 4.95 -2.30 4.50
N LEU A 3 5.15 -1.90 3.23
CA LEU A 3 5.22 -2.85 2.13
C LEU A 3 6.55 -3.63 2.18
N PRO A 4 6.55 -4.94 1.85
CA PRO A 4 7.78 -5.71 1.67
C PRO A 4 8.66 -5.09 0.59
N ASP A 5 9.98 -5.04 0.82
CA ASP A 5 10.96 -4.63 -0.19
C ASP A 5 11.16 -5.77 -1.22
N PRO A 6 10.69 -5.62 -2.47
CA PRO A 6 10.82 -6.67 -3.47
C PRO A 6 12.27 -6.83 -3.95
N ALA A 7 13.13 -5.82 -3.78
CA ALA A 7 14.54 -5.90 -4.15
C ALA A 7 15.36 -6.76 -3.18
N ALA A 8 14.86 -6.98 -1.96
CA ALA A 8 15.47 -7.89 -0.99
C ALA A 8 15.19 -9.37 -1.28
N VAL A 9 14.25 -9.69 -2.18
CA VAL A 9 13.90 -11.07 -2.51
C VAL A 9 14.94 -11.70 -3.42
N THR A 10 15.45 -12.86 -3.01
CA THR A 10 16.40 -13.67 -3.79
C THR A 10 15.79 -15.02 -4.18
N GLY A 11 16.34 -15.62 -5.25
CA GLY A 11 15.94 -16.93 -5.76
C GLY A 11 15.70 -16.94 -7.27
N SER A 12 14.70 -17.71 -7.71
CA SER A 12 14.35 -17.81 -9.14
C SER A 12 13.85 -16.47 -9.69
N LYS A 13 14.04 -16.26 -11.01
CA LYS A 13 13.52 -15.08 -11.71
C LYS A 13 12.01 -14.89 -11.49
N THR A 14 11.24 -15.98 -11.51
CA THR A 14 9.80 -15.95 -11.25
C THR A 14 9.49 -15.46 -9.85
N LYS A 15 10.21 -15.96 -8.82
CA LYS A 15 9.98 -15.52 -7.42
C LYS A 15 10.25 -14.03 -7.26
N ILE A 16 11.31 -13.52 -7.88
CA ILE A 16 11.64 -12.09 -7.87
C ILE A 16 10.53 -11.30 -8.59
N ALA A 17 10.14 -11.70 -9.79
CA ALA A 17 9.07 -11.03 -10.55
C ALA A 17 7.75 -10.95 -9.76
N THR A 18 7.33 -12.06 -9.15
CA THR A 18 6.12 -12.11 -8.32
C THR A 18 6.21 -11.15 -7.12
N ALA A 19 7.36 -11.05 -6.46
CA ALA A 19 7.53 -10.11 -5.35
C ALA A 19 7.36 -8.65 -5.80
N PHE A 20 7.91 -8.28 -6.95
CA PHE A 20 7.73 -6.94 -7.53
C PHE A 20 6.28 -6.67 -7.90
N GLU A 21 5.61 -7.60 -8.59
CA GLU A 21 4.20 -7.48 -8.96
C GLU A 21 3.31 -7.32 -7.73
N GLN A 22 3.54 -8.12 -6.70
CA GLN A 22 2.78 -8.04 -5.44
C GLN A 22 2.98 -6.71 -4.72
N THR A 23 4.23 -6.26 -4.55
CA THR A 23 4.49 -4.97 -3.89
C THR A 23 3.91 -3.81 -4.71
N TYR A 24 4.00 -3.87 -6.05
CA TYR A 24 3.44 -2.86 -6.93
C TYR A 24 1.91 -2.79 -6.82
N ALA A 25 1.22 -3.92 -6.85
CA ALA A 25 -0.24 -3.97 -6.69
C ALA A 25 -0.68 -3.34 -5.36
N GLN A 26 -0.07 -3.76 -4.25
CA GLN A 26 -0.38 -3.19 -2.93
C GLN A 26 -0.10 -1.68 -2.86
N LEU A 27 0.98 -1.20 -3.48
CA LEU A 27 1.28 0.23 -3.54
C LEU A 27 0.22 0.98 -4.34
N GLN A 28 -0.14 0.44 -5.50
CA GLN A 28 -1.13 1.01 -6.40
C GLN A 28 -2.50 1.13 -5.72
N ASP A 29 -2.97 0.07 -5.05
CA ASP A 29 -4.26 0.05 -4.37
C ASP A 29 -4.33 1.11 -3.28
N ARG A 30 -3.24 1.27 -2.51
CA ARG A 30 -3.16 2.31 -1.48
C ARG A 30 -3.16 3.71 -2.08
N ILE A 31 -2.43 3.94 -3.17
CA ILE A 31 -2.44 5.24 -3.86
C ILE A 31 -3.86 5.58 -4.34
N TYR A 32 -4.56 4.64 -4.97
CA TYR A 32 -5.94 4.87 -5.40
C TYR A 32 -6.86 5.18 -4.23
N ALA A 33 -6.80 4.41 -3.15
CA ALA A 33 -7.61 4.67 -1.96
C ALA A 33 -7.34 6.05 -1.34
N MET A 34 -6.10 6.56 -1.40
CA MET A 34 -5.78 7.93 -0.99
C MET A 34 -6.36 8.99 -1.91
N LEU A 35 -6.34 8.75 -3.23
CA LEU A 35 -6.89 9.67 -4.23
C LEU A 35 -8.42 9.75 -4.18
N GLU A 36 -9.08 8.72 -3.65
CA GLU A 36 -10.53 8.68 -3.46
C GLU A 36 -11.01 9.47 -2.22
N LEU A 37 -10.12 9.92 -1.34
CA LEU A 37 -10.50 10.69 -0.15
C LEU A 37 -10.96 12.10 -0.52
N ASP A 38 -12.19 12.46 -0.15
CA ASP A 38 -12.68 13.84 -0.22
C ASP A 38 -12.21 14.65 1.00
N LEU A 39 -10.95 15.10 0.92
CA LEU A 39 -10.31 15.86 2.01
C LEU A 39 -11.06 17.14 2.39
N ALA A 40 -11.87 17.72 1.49
CA ALA A 40 -12.61 18.94 1.77
C ALA A 40 -13.82 18.70 2.70
N GLN A 41 -14.34 17.48 2.73
CA GLN A 41 -15.49 17.08 3.57
C GLN A 41 -15.08 16.31 4.83
N MET A 42 -13.78 16.14 5.06
CA MET A 42 -13.26 15.37 6.18
C MET A 42 -12.64 16.27 7.26
N SER A 43 -12.91 15.94 8.52
CA SER A 43 -12.16 16.46 9.66
C SER A 43 -10.75 15.86 9.73
N ALA A 44 -9.83 16.52 10.44
CA ALA A 44 -8.48 16.02 10.66
C ALA A 44 -8.45 14.61 11.30
N ALA A 45 -9.40 14.32 12.20
CA ALA A 45 -9.53 13.00 12.81
C ALA A 45 -9.96 11.93 11.79
N GLN A 46 -10.90 12.27 10.90
CA GLN A 46 -11.33 11.36 9.82
C GLN A 46 -10.19 11.11 8.83
N ILE A 47 -9.43 12.14 8.44
CA ILE A 47 -8.25 11.99 7.57
C ILE A 47 -7.23 11.07 8.23
N THR A 48 -6.91 11.29 9.51
CA THR A 48 -5.97 10.46 10.26
C THR A 48 -6.41 9.00 10.29
N SER A 49 -7.69 8.73 10.59
CA SER A 49 -8.24 7.38 10.61
C SER A 49 -8.21 6.73 9.22
N ALA A 50 -8.56 7.46 8.16
CA ALA A 50 -8.55 6.95 6.80
C ALA A 50 -7.13 6.60 6.34
N LEU A 51 -6.15 7.47 6.60
CA LEU A 51 -4.75 7.20 6.28
C LEU A 51 -4.19 6.00 7.05
N GLN A 52 -4.60 5.80 8.31
CA GLN A 52 -4.23 4.60 9.08
C GLN A 52 -4.83 3.33 8.48
N GLN A 53 -6.09 3.37 8.05
CA GLN A 53 -6.74 2.24 7.37
C GLN A 53 -6.07 1.91 6.04
N ILE A 54 -5.78 2.93 5.22
CA ILE A 54 -5.08 2.76 3.94
C ILE A 54 -3.68 2.20 4.15
N GLY A 55 -2.98 2.65 5.20
CA GLY A 55 -1.69 2.09 5.58
C GLY A 55 -1.73 0.60 5.96
N GLN A 56 -2.90 0.08 6.34
CA GLN A 56 -3.13 -1.31 6.76
C GLN A 56 -3.72 -2.21 5.66
N MET A 57 -4.07 -1.66 4.50
CA MET A 57 -4.57 -2.44 3.36
C MET A 57 -3.52 -3.46 2.90
N ASP A 58 -3.89 -4.74 2.83
CA ASP A 58 -3.09 -5.85 2.31
C ASP A 58 -1.61 -5.82 2.72
N GLY A 59 -1.31 -6.37 3.90
CA GLY A 59 0.07 -6.69 4.30
C GLY A 59 0.80 -5.63 5.13
N ALA A 60 0.10 -4.81 5.91
CA ALA A 60 0.75 -4.28 7.11
C ALA A 60 1.01 -5.45 8.07
N ALA A 61 2.29 -5.80 8.22
CA ALA A 61 2.77 -6.70 9.26
C ALA A 61 2.52 -6.12 10.66
#